data_AF-A0A6V7HIT0-F1
#
_entry.id   AF-A0A6V7HIT0-F1
#
_cell.length_a   1.000
_cell.length_b   1.000
_cell.length_c   1.000
_cell.angle_alpha   90.00
_cell.angle_beta   90.00
_cell.angle_gamma   90.00
#
_symmetry.space_group_name_H-M   'P 1'
#
loop_
_entity.id
_entity.type
_entity.pdbx_description
1 polymer ?
#
loop_
_entity_poly.entity_id
_entity_poly.type
_entity_poly.pdbx_seq_one_letter_code
_entity_poly.pdbx_strand_id
1 'polypeptide(L)'
;MKCDVDIRKDLYANTVLSGGTTMYPGIADRMQKEITALAPSTIKIKIIAPPERKYSVWIGGSILASLSTFQQMWISKQEYDESGPGIVHRNLYNNDCLLLTLLINLLTIISSAIAASPSRSCEH
;
A
#
# COMPACT_ATOMS: atom_id res chain seq x y z
N MET A 1 0.89 -2.03 23.66
CA MET A 1 0.36 -2.47 22.34
C MET A 1 -1.15 -2.57 22.42
N LYS A 2 -1.88 -2.02 21.45
CA LYS A 2 -3.37 -2.07 21.40
C LYS A 2 -3.92 -3.39 20.84
N CYS A 3 -3.06 -4.25 20.30
CA CYS A 3 -3.41 -5.54 19.72
C CYS A 3 -3.56 -6.62 20.82
N ASP A 4 -4.46 -7.57 20.58
CA ASP A 4 -4.69 -8.74 21.43
C ASP A 4 -3.41 -9.56 21.61
N VAL A 5 -3.26 -10.25 22.73
CA VAL A 5 -2.07 -11.04 23.09
C VAL A 5 -1.85 -12.17 22.09
N ASP A 6 -2.93 -12.81 21.62
CA ASP A 6 -2.87 -13.99 20.76
C ASP A 6 -2.30 -13.67 19.37
N ILE A 7 -2.55 -12.46 18.84
CA ILE A 7 -2.06 -12.05 17.51
C ILE A 7 -0.63 -11.47 17.55
N ARG A 8 -0.12 -11.09 18.72
CA ARG A 8 1.21 -10.45 18.82
C ARG A 8 2.31 -11.34 18.29
N LYS A 9 2.25 -12.64 18.59
CA LYS A 9 3.25 -13.61 18.14
C LYS A 9 3.35 -13.63 16.62
N ASP A 10 2.20 -13.66 15.94
CA ASP A 10 2.13 -13.70 14.49
C ASP A 10 2.58 -12.38 13.86
N LEU A 11 2.25 -11.24 14.48
CA LEU A 11 2.71 -9.93 14.04
C LEU A 11 4.23 -9.78 14.11
N TYR A 12 4.85 -10.22 15.21
CA TYR A 12 6.32 -10.20 15.35
C TYR A 12 7.03 -11.16 14.40
N ALA A 13 6.40 -12.29 14.06
CA ALA A 13 6.94 -13.27 13.12
C ALA A 13 6.79 -12.86 11.64
N ASN A 14 5.97 -11.85 11.33
CA ASN A 14 5.64 -11.46 9.96
C ASN A 14 5.80 -9.96 9.72
N THR A 15 6.90 -9.37 10.18
CA THR A 15 7.18 -7.94 9.92
C THR A 15 7.85 -7.78 8.56
N VAL A 16 7.17 -7.12 7.62
CA VAL A 16 7.69 -6.86 6.27
C VAL A 16 8.12 -5.40 6.14
N LEU A 17 9.33 -5.17 5.62
CA LEU A 17 9.81 -3.82 5.32
C LEU A 17 9.44 -3.42 3.89
N SER A 18 8.83 -2.25 3.73
CA SER A 18 8.45 -1.68 2.43
C SER A 18 8.81 -0.21 2.32
N GLY A 19 9.05 0.27 1.10
CA GLY A 19 9.33 1.69 0.81
C GLY A 19 10.81 2.03 0.71
N GLY A 20 11.13 3.20 0.14
CA GLY A 20 12.49 3.58 -0.24
C GLY A 20 13.47 3.79 0.93
N THR A 21 13.01 4.33 2.05
CA THR A 21 13.85 4.55 3.25
C THR A 21 14.26 3.25 3.92
N THR A 22 13.53 2.15 3.70
CA THR A 22 13.90 0.82 4.20
C THR A 22 14.98 0.14 3.36
N MET A 23 15.50 0.80 2.31
CA MET A 23 16.59 0.30 1.48
C MET A 23 17.98 0.73 1.98
N TYR A 24 18.07 1.58 3.01
CA TYR A 24 19.37 1.92 3.59
C TYR A 24 20.07 0.66 4.12
N PRO A 25 21.38 0.51 3.88
CA PRO A 25 22.12 -0.66 4.33
C PRO A 25 22.07 -0.78 5.86
N GLY A 26 21.85 -2.01 6.36
CA GLY A 26 21.80 -2.31 7.80
C GLY A 26 20.49 -1.92 8.51
N ILE A 27 19.50 -1.34 7.82
CA ILE A 27 18.22 -0.98 8.46
C ILE A 27 17.43 -2.22 8.92
N ALA A 28 17.49 -3.30 8.16
CA ALA A 28 16.81 -4.56 8.51
C ALA A 28 17.43 -5.16 9.78
N ASP A 29 18.75 -5.17 9.89
CA ASP A 29 19.47 -5.69 11.06
C ASP A 29 19.23 -4.82 12.29
N ARG A 30 19.25 -3.49 12.12
CA ARG A 30 18.91 -2.56 13.20
C ARG A 30 17.48 -2.78 13.68
N MET A 31 16.51 -2.88 12.77
CA MET A 31 15.12 -3.13 13.11
C MET A 31 14.95 -4.47 13.84
N GLN A 32 15.62 -5.51 13.37
CA GLN A 32 15.63 -6.82 14.03
C GLN A 32 16.15 -6.72 15.47
N LYS A 33 17.25 -5.99 15.70
CA LYS A 33 17.83 -5.79 17.03
C LYS A 33 16.90 -5.02 17.97
N GLU A 34 16.33 -3.90 17.52
CA GLU A 34 15.45 -3.06 18.33
C GLU A 34 14.17 -3.81 18.72
N ILE A 35 13.56 -4.54 17.78
CA ILE A 35 12.36 -5.33 18.08
C ILE A 35 12.68 -6.48 19.04
N THR A 36 13.83 -7.15 18.89
CA THR A 36 14.27 -8.19 19.82
C THR A 36 14.53 -7.66 21.23
N ALA A 37 15.01 -6.42 21.38
CA ALA A 37 15.20 -5.81 22.69
C ALA A 37 13.87 -5.49 23.39
N LEU A 38 12.79 -5.24 22.63
CA LEU A 38 11.48 -4.85 23.16
C LEU A 38 10.51 -6.01 23.34
N ALA A 39 10.65 -7.07 22.54
CA ALA A 39 9.76 -8.22 22.58
C ALA A 39 10.20 -9.27 23.63
N PRO A 40 9.26 -10.03 24.21
CA PRO A 40 9.58 -11.15 25.08
C PRO A 40 10.49 -12.17 24.38
N SER A 41 11.49 -12.70 25.10
CA SER A 41 12.49 -13.65 24.58
C SER A 41 11.92 -14.97 24.07
N THR A 42 10.66 -15.28 24.37
CA THR A 42 9.94 -16.46 23.90
C THR A 42 9.39 -16.31 22.48
N ILE A 43 9.44 -15.11 21.89
CA ILE A 43 8.88 -14.83 20.57
C ILE A 43 9.99 -14.81 19.51
N LYS A 44 9.81 -15.62 18.46
CA LYS A 44 10.68 -15.60 17.29
C LYS A 44 10.30 -14.40 16.40
N ILE A 45 11.20 -13.44 16.31
CA ILE A 45 11.01 -12.26 15.46
C ILE A 45 11.64 -12.54 14.10
N LYS A 46 10.95 -12.11 13.04
CA LYS A 46 11.45 -12.24 11.67
C LYS A 46 11.14 -10.96 10.90
N ILE A 47 12.21 -10.25 10.53
CA ILE A 47 12.13 -9.13 9.59
C ILE A 47 12.29 -9.67 8.17
N ILE A 48 11.27 -9.45 7.34
CA ILE A 48 11.27 -9.82 5.92
C ILE A 48 11.56 -8.57 5.10
N ALA A 49 12.63 -8.62 4.34
CA ALA A 49 13.20 -7.46 3.69
C ALA A 49 13.54 -7.82 2.22
N PRO A 50 12.56 -7.92 1.31
CA PRO A 50 12.79 -8.35 -0.06
C PRO A 50 13.59 -7.30 -0.86
N PRO A 51 14.42 -7.69 -1.85
CA PRO A 51 15.20 -6.73 -2.63
C PRO A 51 14.31 -5.82 -3.50
N GLU A 52 13.17 -6.32 -3.98
CA GLU A 52 12.16 -5.57 -4.71
C GLU A 52 11.24 -4.69 -3.83
N ARG A 53 11.55 -4.48 -2.54
CA ARG A 53 10.68 -3.75 -1.59
C ARG A 53 10.31 -2.31 -1.96
N LYS A 54 11.05 -1.70 -2.89
CA LYS A 54 10.71 -0.40 -3.51
C LYS A 54 9.42 -0.45 -4.34
N TYR A 55 9.12 -1.61 -4.92
CA TYR A 55 7.97 -1.82 -5.79
C TYR A 55 6.85 -2.61 -5.11
N SER A 56 7.05 -3.13 -3.89
CA SER A 56 6.05 -3.95 -3.19
C SER A 56 4.68 -3.31 -3.10
N VAL A 57 4.60 -2.00 -2.88
CA VAL A 57 3.32 -1.27 -2.85
C VAL A 57 2.63 -1.30 -4.22
N TRP A 58 3.40 -1.11 -5.29
CA TRP A 58 2.86 -1.09 -6.65
C TRP A 58 2.47 -2.49 -7.14
N ILE A 59 3.28 -3.50 -6.83
CA ILE A 59 2.99 -4.91 -7.14
C ILE A 59 1.76 -5.38 -6.37
N GLY A 60 1.64 -5.08 -5.08
CA GLY A 60 0.44 -5.39 -4.30
C GLY A 60 -0.79 -4.71 -4.87
N GLY A 61 -0.65 -3.44 -5.29
CA GLY A 61 -1.73 -2.69 -5.91
C GLY A 61 -2.19 -3.25 -7.27
N SER A 62 -1.25 -3.65 -8.13
CA SER A 62 -1.60 -4.22 -9.45
C SER A 62 -2.27 -5.58 -9.34
N ILE A 63 -1.83 -6.42 -8.39
CA ILE A 63 -2.49 -7.69 -8.08
C ILE A 63 -3.92 -7.42 -7.59
N LEU A 64 -4.07 -6.51 -6.61
CA LEU A 64 -5.38 -6.18 -6.03
C LEU A 64 -6.36 -5.66 -7.10
N ALA A 65 -5.91 -4.75 -7.96
CA ALA A 65 -6.71 -4.21 -9.06
C ALA A 65 -7.14 -5.27 -10.09
N SER A 66 -6.39 -6.37 -10.20
CA SER A 66 -6.70 -7.47 -11.12
C SER A 66 -7.63 -8.53 -10.53
N LEU A 67 -7.93 -8.47 -9.22
CA LEU A 67 -8.86 -9.41 -8.59
C LEU A 67 -10.30 -9.10 -8.99
N SER A 68 -11.06 -10.11 -9.38
CA SER A 68 -12.49 -9.98 -9.73
C SER A 68 -13.34 -9.48 -8.56
N THR A 69 -12.98 -9.84 -7.32
CA THR A 69 -13.60 -9.33 -6.10
C THR A 69 -13.38 -7.83 -5.91
N PHE A 70 -12.28 -7.29 -6.44
CA PHE A 70 -11.98 -5.87 -6.35
C PHE A 70 -12.78 -5.04 -7.35
N GLN A 71 -13.23 -5.64 -8.46
CA GLN A 71 -14.09 -4.96 -9.44
C GLN A 71 -15.44 -4.54 -8.85
N GLN A 72 -15.97 -5.31 -7.90
CA GLN A 72 -17.21 -4.98 -7.19
C GLN A 72 -17.08 -3.77 -6.27
N MET A 73 -15.85 -3.34 -5.96
CA MET A 73 -15.57 -2.17 -5.12
C MET A 73 -15.24 -0.92 -5.94
N TRP A 74 -15.27 -1.01 -7.27
CA TRP A 74 -15.02 0.15 -8.12
C TRP A 74 -16.17 1.15 -8.00
N ILE A 75 -15.81 2.43 -7.93
CA ILE A 75 -16.79 3.52 -7.97
C ILE A 75 -16.93 3.90 -9.44
N SER A 76 -18.11 3.65 -10.00
CA SER A 76 -18.43 4.10 -11.35
C SER A 76 -18.59 5.62 -11.39
N LYS A 77 -18.43 6.20 -12.59
CA LYS A 77 -18.66 7.63 -12.79
C LYS A 77 -20.08 8.03 -12.39
N GLN A 78 -21.07 7.20 -12.72
CA GLN A 78 -22.46 7.46 -12.37
C GLN A 78 -22.67 7.53 -10.85
N GLU A 79 -22.14 6.57 -10.10
CA GLU A 79 -22.25 6.58 -8.63
C GLU A 79 -21.56 7.79 -8.00
N TYR A 80 -20.44 8.23 -8.59
CA TYR A 80 -19.75 9.44 -8.16
C TYR A 80 -20.56 10.71 -8.43
N ASP A 81 -21.16 10.83 -9.61
CA ASP A 81 -21.98 11.98 -10.00
C ASP A 81 -23.26 12.07 -9.14
N GLU A 82 -23.83 10.93 -8.73
CA GLU A 82 -25.05 10.86 -7.91
C GLU A 82 -24.80 11.11 -6.41
N SER A 83 -23.73 10.53 -5.85
CA SER A 83 -23.43 10.61 -4.41
C SER A 83 -22.44 11.73 -4.04
N GLY A 84 -21.82 12.34 -5.04
CA GLY A 84 -20.76 13.33 -4.87
C GLY A 84 -19.49 12.76 -4.22
N PRO A 85 -18.55 13.62 -3.80
CA PRO A 85 -17.23 13.20 -3.32
C PRO A 85 -17.27 12.35 -2.02
N GLY A 86 -18.39 12.36 -1.28
CA GLY A 86 -18.56 11.59 -0.05
C GLY A 86 -18.57 10.07 -0.25
N ILE A 87 -18.90 9.59 -1.45
CA ILE A 87 -18.91 8.15 -1.77
C ILE A 87 -17.52 7.53 -1.68
N VAL A 88 -16.49 8.31 -2.03
CA VAL A 88 -15.09 7.90 -1.93
C VAL A 88 -14.79 7.58 -0.47
N HIS A 89 -15.09 8.50 0.44
CA HIS A 89 -14.89 8.28 1.88
C HIS A 89 -15.72 7.10 2.40
N ARG A 90 -16.98 6.96 2.00
CA ARG A 90 -17.82 5.85 2.46
C ARG A 90 -17.27 4.48 2.04
N ASN A 91 -16.85 4.33 0.79
CA ASN A 91 -16.26 3.08 0.29
C ASN A 91 -14.87 2.83 0.87
N LEU A 92 -14.11 3.87 1.21
CA LEU A 92 -12.81 3.79 1.91
C LEU A 92 -12.93 3.40 3.38
N TYR A 93 -13.94 3.89 4.09
CA TYR A 93 -14.14 3.58 5.52
C TYR A 93 -14.73 2.18 5.71
N ASN A 94 -15.53 1.69 4.77
CA ASN A 94 -16.09 0.34 4.81
C ASN A 94 -15.10 -0.74 4.32
N ASN A 95 -14.06 -0.37 3.57
CA ASN A 95 -13.05 -1.29 3.06
C ASN A 95 -11.66 -0.81 3.50
N ASP A 96 -11.18 -1.39 4.60
CA ASP A 96 -9.93 -1.04 5.28
C ASP A 96 -8.78 -0.63 4.32
N CYS A 97 -8.40 0.64 4.42
CA CYS A 97 -7.06 1.23 4.24
C CYS A 97 -6.33 1.11 2.87
N LEU A 98 -6.84 0.41 1.85
CA LEU A 98 -6.07 0.18 0.59
C LEU A 98 -6.37 1.15 -0.57
N LEU A 99 -7.57 1.73 -0.63
CA LEU A 99 -8.00 2.50 -1.81
C LEU A 99 -7.37 3.90 -1.90
N LEU A 100 -7.00 4.55 -0.79
CA LEU A 100 -6.44 5.91 -0.85
C LEU A 100 -5.04 5.92 -1.46
N THR A 101 -4.20 4.96 -1.10
CA THR A 101 -2.82 4.86 -1.61
C THR A 101 -2.80 4.41 -3.07
N LEU A 102 -3.74 3.56 -3.48
CA LEU A 102 -3.89 3.13 -4.87
C LEU A 102 -4.45 4.25 -5.76
N LEU A 103 -5.50 4.96 -5.33
CA LEU A 103 -6.10 6.03 -6.12
C LEU A 103 -5.18 7.26 -6.21
N ILE A 104 -4.47 7.64 -5.13
CA ILE A 104 -3.53 8.77 -5.18
C ILE A 104 -2.35 8.44 -6.10
N ASN A 105 -1.82 7.20 -6.06
CA ASN A 105 -0.75 6.81 -6.98
C ASN A 105 -1.24 6.62 -8.42
N LEU A 106 -2.44 6.09 -8.63
CA LEU A 106 -3.02 5.93 -9.98
C LEU A 106 -3.33 7.30 -10.61
N LEU A 107 -3.88 8.25 -9.86
CA LEU A 107 -4.11 9.63 -10.32
C LEU A 107 -2.80 10.38 -10.58
N THR A 108 -1.75 10.15 -9.78
CA THR A 108 -0.43 10.75 -10.00
C THR A 108 0.24 10.15 -11.24
N ILE A 109 0.12 8.84 -11.47
CA ILE A 109 0.62 8.15 -12.68
C ILE A 109 -0.13 8.59 -13.93
N ILE A 110 -1.46 8.72 -13.87
CA ILE A 110 -2.26 9.24 -14.99
C ILE A 110 -1.90 10.71 -15.28
N SER A 111 -1.70 11.53 -14.25
CA SER A 111 -1.29 12.94 -14.43
C SER A 111 0.12 13.08 -15.02
N SER A 112 1.05 12.21 -14.64
CA SER A 112 2.41 12.20 -15.21
C SER A 112 2.47 11.56 -16.61
N ALA A 113 1.58 10.62 -16.93
CA ALA A 113 1.42 10.09 -18.28
C ALA A 113 0.80 11.12 -19.24
N ILE A 114 -0.15 11.93 -18.78
CA ILE A 114 -0.73 13.03 -19.58
C ILE A 114 0.31 14.14 -19.82
N ALA A 115 1.14 14.46 -18.83
CA ALA A 115 2.24 15.43 -18.95
C ALA A 115 3.41 14.94 -19.82
N ALA A 116 3.53 13.63 -20.06
CA ALA A 116 4.57 13.02 -20.90
C ALA A 116 4.13 12.83 -22.36
N SER A 117 2.89 13.18 -22.73
CA SER A 117 2.46 13.25 -24.12
C SER A 117 2.99 14.55 -24.75
N PRO A 118 3.96 14.51 -25.68
CA PRO A 118 4.30 15.69 -26.46
C PRO A 118 3.09 15.99 -27.34
N SER A 119 2.48 17.16 -27.11
CA SER A 119 1.71 17.94 -28.07
C SER A 119 1.53 17.28 -29.44
N ARG A 120 0.48 16.48 -29.62
CA ARG A 120 -0.21 16.44 -30.92
C ARG A 120 -1.04 17.70 -31.00
N SER A 121 -0.43 18.76 -31.51
CA SER A 121 -1.13 19.85 -32.15
C SER A 121 -0.70 19.85 -33.61
N CYS A 122 -1.60 19.37 -34.46
CA CYS A 122 -1.57 19.62 -35.89
C CYS A 122 -1.74 21.12 -36.20
N GLU A 123 -1.39 21.47 -37.45
CA GLU A 123 -1.65 22.73 -38.20
C GLU A 123 -0.66 23.88 -37.93
N HIS A 124 0.08 24.44 -38.90
CA HIS A 124 0.07 24.46 -40.37
C HIS A 124 1.41 24.03 -41.00
#